data_AF-Q31G08-F1
#
_entry.id   AF-Q31G08-F1
#
_cell.length_a   1.000
_cell.length_b   1.000
_cell.length_c   1.000
_cell.angle_alpha   90.00
_cell.angle_beta   90.00
_cell.angle_gamma   90.00
#
_symmetry.space_group_name_H-M   'P 1'
#
loop_
_entity.id
_entity.type
_entity.pdbx_description
1 polymer ?
#
loop_
_entity_poly.entity_id
_entity_poly.type
_entity_poly.pdbx_seq_one_letter_code
_entity_poly.pdbx_strand_id
1 'polypeptide(L)'
;MTTQSNFFLQTTKSQKFEDFNTECISDPELRRLFKAFELNMNEVIYVVQSYFNLMVHAKLQEVSGKIFERNRMLAYADALRGEYTEDSERINKDAAERTKKEIENEGFEKYSILETVIKTLNELEKDQVIEISNKSTLRQSIVIIWSAIESLIRDIIRVKLNTNKELAVAFLDSSETAPYWQKKQISFEHLKSHDFDLSGRLGDIALEMNSCSNLSAMKTAISFVFGNESLSFLSLKSGEFYKLYKLRNVIAHRNGIVDEKYKSEVACVEDIGQTVNVTPELFSFCFKSAKELAMRMLQEISNNSIHPNANASAD
;
A
#
# COMPACT_ATOMS: atom_id res chain seq x y z
N MET A 1 -30.38 2.74 3.95
CA MET A 1 -28.98 2.32 3.72
C MET A 1 -28.13 3.56 3.87
N THR A 2 -27.37 3.69 4.96
CA THR A 2 -26.42 4.78 5.15
C THR A 2 -25.28 4.56 4.16
N THR A 3 -25.30 5.30 3.05
CA THR A 3 -24.19 5.39 2.11
C THR A 3 -22.95 5.84 2.88
N GLN A 4 -22.02 4.92 3.13
CA GLN A 4 -20.70 5.28 3.67
C GLN A 4 -19.98 6.07 2.58
N SER A 5 -19.53 7.26 2.93
CA SER A 5 -18.81 8.15 2.03
C SER A 5 -17.51 7.55 1.53
N ASN A 6 -17.14 7.85 0.28
CA ASN A 6 -15.84 7.44 -0.27
C ASN A 6 -14.64 8.08 0.45
N PHE A 7 -14.88 9.10 1.29
CA PHE A 7 -13.85 9.77 2.11
C PHE A 7 -13.46 8.97 3.35
N PHE A 8 -14.24 7.95 3.70
CA PHE A 8 -14.06 7.19 4.92
C PHE A 8 -13.64 5.76 4.59
N LEU A 9 -12.33 5.52 4.63
CA LEU A 9 -11.82 4.18 4.78
C LEU A 9 -11.66 3.88 6.27
N GLN A 10 -12.63 3.19 6.86
CA GLN A 10 -12.45 2.63 8.20
C GLN A 10 -11.36 1.57 8.12
N THR A 11 -10.21 1.83 8.74
CA THR A 11 -9.17 0.80 8.85
C THR A 11 -9.72 -0.41 9.59
N THR A 12 -9.83 -1.53 8.89
CA THR A 12 -10.20 -2.80 9.50
C THR A 12 -8.95 -3.52 10.00
N LYS A 13 -9.13 -4.51 10.88
CA LYS A 13 -8.02 -5.39 11.29
C LYS A 13 -7.32 -6.04 10.10
N SER A 14 -8.05 -6.34 9.01
CA SER A 14 -7.46 -6.96 7.82
C SER A 14 -6.48 -6.05 7.06
N GLN A 15 -6.53 -4.73 7.29
CA GLN A 15 -5.63 -3.75 6.67
C GLN A 15 -4.39 -3.48 7.53
N LYS A 16 -4.34 -4.00 8.76
CA LYS A 16 -3.15 -3.92 9.61
C LYS A 16 -2.21 -5.08 9.33
N PHE A 17 -0.92 -4.88 9.57
CA PHE A 17 0.14 -5.88 9.40
C PHE A 17 0.49 -6.60 10.71
N GLU A 18 -0.44 -6.69 11.67
CA GLU A 18 -0.23 -7.35 12.98
C GLU A 18 0.18 -8.82 12.86
N ASP A 19 -0.23 -9.51 11.79
CA ASP A 19 0.08 -10.89 11.45
C ASP A 19 1.31 -11.05 10.51
N PHE A 20 1.95 -9.94 10.12
CA PHE A 20 3.04 -9.91 9.16
C PHE A 20 4.41 -9.94 9.84
N ASN A 21 4.77 -11.09 10.40
CA ASN A 21 6.02 -11.22 11.14
C ASN A 21 7.22 -11.44 10.19
N THR A 22 7.99 -10.39 9.92
CA THR A 22 9.20 -10.47 9.07
C THR A 22 10.42 -11.03 9.80
N GLU A 23 10.39 -11.14 11.14
CA GLU A 23 11.53 -11.62 11.93
C GLU A 23 11.76 -13.13 11.78
N CYS A 24 10.81 -13.87 11.19
CA CYS A 24 10.99 -15.28 10.85
C CYS A 24 11.87 -15.51 9.61
N ILE A 25 12.23 -14.46 8.86
CA ILE A 25 13.14 -14.56 7.72
C ILE A 25 14.59 -14.48 8.20
N SER A 26 15.38 -15.53 7.96
CA SER A 26 16.82 -15.57 8.29
C SER A 26 17.67 -14.63 7.44
N ASP A 27 17.32 -14.47 6.16
CA ASP A 27 18.02 -13.61 5.21
C ASP A 27 17.72 -12.11 5.48
N PRO A 28 18.74 -11.29 5.79
CA PRO A 28 18.54 -9.88 6.13
C PRO A 28 18.10 -9.03 4.93
N GLU A 29 18.48 -9.38 3.70
CA GLU A 29 18.04 -8.66 2.51
C GLU A 29 16.56 -8.93 2.26
N LEU A 30 16.14 -10.20 2.26
CA LEU A 30 14.72 -10.56 2.13
C LEU A 30 13.87 -9.91 3.23
N ARG A 31 14.36 -9.89 4.49
CA ARG A 31 13.67 -9.21 5.59
C ARG A 31 13.45 -7.72 5.30
N ARG A 32 14.45 -7.03 4.73
CA ARG A 32 14.31 -5.61 4.34
C ARG A 32 13.27 -5.43 3.24
N LEU A 33 13.21 -6.31 2.25
CA LEU A 33 12.21 -6.24 1.17
C LEU A 33 10.77 -6.33 1.70
N PHE A 34 10.51 -7.26 2.61
CA PHE A 34 9.19 -7.40 3.23
C PHE A 34 8.83 -6.20 4.12
N LYS A 35 9.79 -5.64 4.87
CA LYS A 35 9.59 -4.40 5.62
C LYS A 35 9.28 -3.22 4.70
N ALA A 36 9.96 -3.11 3.57
CA ALA A 36 9.68 -2.08 2.57
C ALA A 36 8.27 -2.23 1.98
N PHE A 37 7.84 -3.47 1.69
CA PHE A 37 6.46 -3.74 1.26
C PHE A 37 5.44 -3.31 2.31
N GLU A 38 5.63 -3.69 3.57
CA GLU A 38 4.75 -3.29 4.68
C GLU A 38 4.66 -1.76 4.81
N LEU A 39 5.80 -1.07 4.77
CA LEU A 39 5.85 0.40 4.82
C LEU A 39 5.06 1.02 3.66
N ASN A 40 5.31 0.59 2.43
CA ASN A 40 4.60 1.09 1.25
C ASN A 40 3.08 0.86 1.37
N MET A 41 2.65 -0.29 1.86
CA MET A 41 1.23 -0.59 2.04
C MET A 41 0.60 0.25 3.16
N ASN A 42 1.31 0.48 4.27
CA ASN A 42 0.84 1.39 5.32
C ASN A 42 0.74 2.85 4.83
N GLU A 43 1.68 3.30 4.00
CA GLU A 43 1.62 4.62 3.36
C GLU A 43 0.36 4.79 2.51
N VAL A 44 -0.03 3.76 1.75
CA VAL A 44 -1.29 3.80 0.99
C VAL A 44 -2.49 4.05 1.89
N ILE A 45 -2.55 3.40 3.06
CA ILE A 45 -3.64 3.64 4.03
C ILE A 45 -3.64 5.10 4.49
N TYR A 46 -2.49 5.67 4.82
CA TYR A 46 -2.40 7.07 5.22
C TYR A 46 -2.81 8.04 4.11
N VAL A 47 -2.45 7.75 2.85
CA VAL A 47 -2.85 8.55 1.69
C VAL A 47 -4.37 8.56 1.55
N VAL A 48 -5.01 7.39 1.60
CA VAL A 48 -6.48 7.27 1.48
C VAL A 48 -7.20 7.93 2.68
N GLN A 49 -6.61 7.85 3.88
CA GLN A 49 -7.19 8.43 5.10
C GLN A 49 -6.84 9.90 5.31
N SER A 50 -6.03 10.51 4.45
CA SER A 50 -5.49 11.85 4.65
C SER A 50 -6.57 12.90 4.90
N TYR A 51 -7.64 12.93 4.09
CA TYR A 51 -8.76 13.86 4.27
C TYR A 51 -9.49 13.66 5.60
N PHE A 52 -9.75 12.40 5.97
CA PHE A 52 -10.38 12.09 7.25
C PHE A 52 -9.50 12.53 8.43
N ASN A 53 -8.21 12.20 8.40
CA ASN A 53 -7.27 12.56 9.45
C ASN A 53 -7.12 14.08 9.58
N LEU A 54 -7.02 14.80 8.45
CA LEU A 54 -6.96 16.27 8.45
C LEU A 54 -8.22 16.88 9.06
N MET A 55 -9.41 16.36 8.74
CA MET A 55 -10.66 16.85 9.32
C MET A 55 -10.79 16.55 10.81
N VAL A 56 -10.35 15.36 11.26
CA VAL A 56 -10.27 15.03 12.69
C VAL A 56 -9.33 16.01 13.41
N HIS A 57 -8.14 16.25 12.87
CA HIS A 57 -7.19 17.20 13.45
C HIS A 57 -7.73 18.63 13.49
N ALA A 58 -8.31 19.12 12.39
CA ALA A 58 -8.93 20.44 12.34
C ALA A 58 -10.04 20.59 13.38
N LYS A 59 -10.87 19.54 13.55
CA LYS A 59 -11.96 19.57 14.53
C LYS A 59 -11.45 19.52 15.96
N LEU A 60 -10.42 18.71 16.24
CA LEU A 60 -9.75 18.67 17.54
C LEU A 60 -9.17 20.04 17.90
N GLN A 61 -8.54 20.73 16.94
CA GLN A 61 -8.00 22.07 17.12
C GLN A 61 -9.11 23.11 17.38
N GLU A 62 -10.20 23.06 16.62
CA GLU A 62 -11.37 23.94 16.82
C GLU A 62 -11.95 23.77 18.23
N VAL A 63 -12.17 22.53 18.67
CA VAL A 63 -12.71 22.22 20.00
C VAL A 63 -11.75 22.68 21.10
N SER A 64 -10.46 22.37 20.95
CA SER A 64 -9.42 22.80 21.91
C SER A 64 -9.35 24.32 22.02
N GLY A 65 -9.48 25.03 20.90
CA GLY A 65 -9.55 26.49 20.86
C GLY A 65 -10.77 27.03 21.61
N LYS A 66 -11.95 26.42 21.43
CA LYS A 66 -13.16 26.82 22.19
C LYS A 66 -13.01 26.61 23.69
N ILE A 67 -12.41 25.49 24.11
CA ILE A 67 -12.12 25.22 25.52
C ILE A 67 -11.14 26.27 26.07
N PHE A 68 -10.06 26.54 25.35
CA PHE A 68 -9.09 27.57 25.72
C PHE A 68 -9.71 28.95 25.85
N GLU A 69 -10.50 29.39 24.88
CA GLU A 69 -11.17 30.68 24.92
C GLU A 69 -12.12 30.81 26.11
N ARG A 70 -12.90 29.76 26.39
CA ARG A 70 -13.76 29.70 27.57
C ARG A 70 -12.94 29.80 28.87
N ASN A 71 -11.86 29.01 28.97
CA ASN A 71 -10.99 29.01 30.15
C ASN A 71 -10.21 30.32 30.31
N ARG A 72 -9.90 31.01 29.21
CA ARG A 72 -9.33 32.36 29.21
C ARG A 72 -10.31 33.40 29.75
N MET A 73 -11.58 33.32 29.37
CA MET A 73 -12.62 34.19 29.95
C MET A 73 -12.78 33.96 31.46
N LEU A 74 -12.68 32.71 31.93
CA LEU A 74 -12.71 32.39 33.36
C LEU A 74 -11.47 32.91 34.10
N ALA A 75 -10.27 32.70 33.54
CA ALA A 75 -9.03 33.22 34.11
C ALA A 75 -9.02 34.76 34.16
N TYR A 76 -9.57 35.41 33.13
CA TYR A 76 -9.75 36.87 33.11
C TYR A 76 -10.73 37.35 34.20
N ALA A 77 -11.85 36.64 34.39
CA ALA A 77 -12.80 36.94 35.46
C ALA A 77 -12.18 36.78 36.86
N ASP A 78 -11.31 35.79 37.04
CA ASP A 78 -10.54 35.61 38.29
C ASP A 78 -9.48 36.71 38.47
N ALA A 79 -8.84 37.17 37.38
CA ALA A 79 -7.89 38.27 37.40
C ALA A 79 -8.53 39.61 37.81
N LEU A 80 -9.76 39.88 37.32
CA LEU A 80 -10.56 41.03 37.74
C LEU A 80 -10.83 41.04 39.25
N ARG A 81 -10.87 39.87 39.90
CA ARG A 81 -11.07 39.75 41.35
C ARG A 81 -9.76 39.82 42.15
N GLY A 82 -8.61 39.57 41.52
CA GLY A 82 -7.32 39.40 42.18
C GLY A 82 -6.28 40.50 41.93
N GLU A 83 -6.66 41.62 41.30
CA GLU A 83 -5.79 42.78 41.00
C GLU A 83 -4.60 42.50 40.05
N TYR A 84 -4.71 41.54 39.12
CA TYR A 84 -3.67 41.26 38.11
C TYR A 84 -4.19 41.29 36.66
N THR A 85 -5.15 42.16 36.38
CA THR A 85 -5.84 42.25 35.08
C THR A 85 -4.96 42.59 33.90
N GLU A 86 -3.81 43.25 34.13
CA GLU A 86 -2.85 43.63 33.09
C GLU A 86 -1.83 42.52 32.78
N ASP A 87 -1.78 41.46 33.60
CA ASP A 87 -0.85 40.34 33.42
C ASP A 87 -1.42 39.30 32.43
N SER A 88 -1.42 39.67 31.15
CA SER A 88 -1.91 38.81 30.07
C SER A 88 -1.14 37.49 29.97
N GLU A 89 0.14 37.44 30.37
CA GLU A 89 0.92 36.21 30.37
C GLU A 89 0.41 35.23 31.40
N ARG A 90 0.14 35.70 32.62
CA ARG A 90 -0.44 34.88 33.70
C ARG A 90 -1.84 34.38 33.36
N ILE A 91 -2.70 35.21 32.75
CA ILE A 91 -4.04 34.81 32.32
C ILE A 91 -3.97 33.71 31.26
N ASN A 92 -3.09 33.86 30.26
CA ASN A 92 -2.90 32.84 29.22
C ASN A 92 -2.33 31.53 29.78
N LYS A 93 -1.40 31.61 30.74
CA LYS A 93 -0.83 30.44 31.40
C LYS A 93 -1.89 29.68 32.20
N ASP A 94 -2.69 30.38 32.99
CA ASP A 94 -3.80 29.76 33.76
C ASP A 94 -4.84 29.13 32.83
N ALA A 95 -5.24 29.84 31.75
CA ALA A 95 -6.13 29.30 30.74
C ALA A 95 -5.57 28.01 30.08
N ALA A 96 -4.27 27.99 29.75
CA ALA A 96 -3.61 26.82 29.18
C ALA A 96 -3.56 25.64 30.17
N GLU A 97 -3.24 25.89 31.43
CA GLU A 97 -3.23 24.85 32.48
C GLU A 97 -4.63 24.28 32.72
N ARG A 98 -5.67 25.13 32.77
CA ARG A 98 -7.07 24.70 32.89
C ARG A 98 -7.51 23.87 31.69
N THR A 99 -7.22 24.32 30.47
CA THR A 99 -7.54 23.58 29.24
C THR A 99 -6.84 22.23 29.17
N LYS A 100 -5.56 22.18 29.54
CA LYS A 100 -4.81 20.93 29.59
C LYS A 100 -5.47 19.95 30.57
N LYS A 101 -5.75 20.38 31.81
CA LYS A 101 -6.41 19.54 32.82
C LYS A 101 -7.78 19.04 32.37
N GLU A 102 -8.56 19.89 31.72
CA GLU A 102 -9.88 19.52 31.22
C GLU A 102 -9.81 18.48 30.10
N ILE A 103 -8.92 18.69 29.12
CA ILE A 103 -8.72 17.73 28.02
C ILE A 103 -8.19 16.39 28.58
N GLU A 104 -7.28 16.42 29.56
CA GLU A 104 -6.74 15.21 30.20
C GLU A 104 -7.80 14.46 31.01
N ASN A 105 -8.71 15.15 31.70
CA ASN A 105 -9.71 14.53 32.58
C ASN A 105 -10.98 14.09 31.85
N GLU A 106 -11.47 14.90 30.91
CA GLU A 106 -12.78 14.67 30.26
C GLU A 106 -12.65 14.20 28.80
N GLY A 107 -11.46 14.32 28.22
CA GLY A 107 -11.21 13.99 26.82
C GLY A 107 -12.04 14.85 25.85
N PHE A 108 -12.19 14.34 24.63
CA PHE A 108 -12.98 14.97 23.58
C PHE A 108 -14.34 14.31 23.36
N GLU A 109 -14.70 13.31 24.16
CA GLU A 109 -15.89 12.46 23.95
C GLU A 109 -17.19 13.26 23.95
N LYS A 110 -17.27 14.33 24.76
CA LYS A 110 -18.43 15.22 24.85
C LYS A 110 -18.71 16.02 23.56
N TYR A 111 -17.78 16.08 22.62
CA TYR A 111 -17.85 16.98 21.47
C TYR A 111 -18.24 16.30 20.15
N SER A 112 -18.67 15.03 20.17
CA SER A 112 -19.12 14.26 18.99
C SER A 112 -18.25 14.47 17.74
N ILE A 113 -16.91 14.45 17.92
CA ILE A 113 -15.96 14.83 16.87
C ILE A 113 -16.14 13.98 15.62
N LEU A 114 -16.19 12.66 15.78
CA LEU A 114 -16.29 11.72 14.66
C LEU A 114 -17.60 11.91 13.88
N GLU A 115 -18.72 12.07 14.56
CA GLU A 115 -20.02 12.30 13.93
C GLU A 115 -20.02 13.60 13.12
N THR A 116 -19.44 14.67 13.70
CA THR A 116 -19.30 15.96 13.01
C THR A 116 -18.41 15.83 11.78
N VAL A 117 -17.26 15.17 11.90
CA VAL A 117 -16.33 14.94 10.78
C VAL A 117 -16.99 14.14 9.67
N ILE A 118 -17.68 13.04 10.00
CA ILE A 118 -18.40 12.23 9.01
C ILE A 118 -19.47 13.06 8.30
N LYS A 119 -20.25 13.84 9.06
CA LYS A 119 -21.26 14.72 8.47
C LYS A 119 -20.64 15.73 7.51
N THR A 120 -19.55 16.40 7.91
CA THR A 120 -18.85 17.36 7.06
C THR A 120 -18.27 16.70 5.82
N LEU A 121 -17.64 15.53 5.93
CA LEU A 121 -17.11 14.80 4.77
C LEU A 121 -18.23 14.39 3.79
N ASN A 122 -19.39 13.93 4.31
CA ASN A 122 -20.56 13.60 3.49
C ASN A 122 -21.13 14.84 2.75
N GLU A 123 -21.01 16.02 3.36
CA GLU A 123 -21.41 17.28 2.72
C GLU A 123 -20.38 17.70 1.65
N LEU A 124 -19.09 17.58 1.94
CA LEU A 124 -18.00 17.89 1.01
C LEU A 124 -17.97 16.95 -0.20
N GLU A 125 -18.41 15.70 -0.07
CA GLU A 125 -18.53 14.77 -1.21
C GLU A 125 -19.53 15.23 -2.27
N LYS A 126 -20.43 16.17 -1.94
CA LYS A 126 -21.33 16.79 -2.91
C LYS A 126 -20.65 17.88 -3.75
N ASP A 127 -19.47 18.36 -3.31
CA ASP A 127 -18.65 19.26 -4.09
C ASP A 127 -17.89 18.47 -5.16
N GLN A 128 -18.07 18.86 -6.41
CA GLN A 128 -17.53 18.14 -7.57
C GLN A 128 -15.99 18.07 -7.56
N VAL A 129 -15.31 19.12 -7.11
CA VAL A 129 -13.83 19.16 -7.09
C VAL A 129 -13.31 18.17 -6.06
N ILE A 130 -13.94 18.16 -4.88
CA ILE A 130 -13.58 17.28 -3.77
C ILE A 130 -13.87 15.83 -4.14
N GLU A 131 -15.04 15.54 -4.72
CA GLU A 131 -15.42 14.22 -5.23
C GLU A 131 -14.39 13.68 -6.25
N ILE A 132 -14.04 14.47 -7.26
CA ILE A 132 -13.07 14.09 -8.29
C ILE A 132 -11.71 13.80 -7.66
N SER A 133 -11.26 14.67 -6.76
CA SER A 133 -9.98 14.53 -6.06
C SER A 133 -9.93 13.22 -5.27
N ASN A 134 -10.96 12.91 -4.49
CA ASN A 134 -11.00 11.68 -3.70
C ASN A 134 -11.05 10.41 -4.55
N LYS A 135 -11.87 10.39 -5.61
CA LYS A 135 -11.88 9.27 -6.57
C LYS A 135 -10.51 9.09 -7.23
N SER A 136 -9.81 10.17 -7.52
CA SER A 136 -8.45 10.13 -8.06
C SER A 136 -7.46 9.54 -7.05
N THR A 137 -7.52 9.97 -5.79
CA THR A 137 -6.69 9.40 -4.70
C THR A 137 -6.89 7.90 -4.57
N LEU A 138 -8.13 7.40 -4.58
CA LEU A 138 -8.41 5.97 -4.52
C LEU A 138 -7.84 5.21 -5.73
N ARG A 139 -8.00 5.74 -6.95
CA ARG A 139 -7.40 5.13 -8.16
C ARG A 139 -5.87 5.09 -8.08
N GLN A 140 -5.22 6.19 -7.71
CA GLN A 140 -3.76 6.22 -7.58
C GLN A 140 -3.27 5.27 -6.49
N SER A 141 -4.04 5.10 -5.43
CA SER A 141 -3.73 4.14 -4.37
C SER A 141 -3.71 2.69 -4.88
N ILE A 142 -4.54 2.32 -5.87
CA ILE A 142 -4.46 1.01 -6.54
C ILE A 142 -3.13 0.85 -7.29
N VAL A 143 -2.64 1.90 -7.94
CA VAL A 143 -1.35 1.89 -8.63
C VAL A 143 -0.21 1.67 -7.63
N ILE A 144 -0.24 2.36 -6.49
CA ILE A 144 0.78 2.21 -5.44
C ILE A 144 0.77 0.79 -4.86
N ILE A 145 -0.41 0.22 -4.57
CA ILE A 145 -0.55 -1.18 -4.11
C ILE A 145 0.13 -2.14 -5.10
N TRP A 146 -0.13 -1.98 -6.39
CA TRP A 146 0.50 -2.80 -7.41
C TRP A 146 2.02 -2.59 -7.47
N SER A 147 2.49 -1.34 -7.41
CA SER A 147 3.92 -1.04 -7.43
C SER A 147 4.67 -1.67 -6.24
N ALA A 148 4.03 -1.77 -5.08
CA ALA A 148 4.56 -2.46 -3.92
C ALA A 148 4.70 -3.97 -4.18
N ILE A 149 3.67 -4.62 -4.74
CA ILE A 149 3.72 -6.03 -5.17
C ILE A 149 4.84 -6.24 -6.19
N GLU A 150 4.87 -5.42 -7.24
CA GLU A 150 5.79 -5.57 -8.36
C GLU A 150 7.23 -5.49 -7.87
N SER A 151 7.52 -4.52 -7.00
CA SER A 151 8.83 -4.38 -6.39
C SER A 151 9.17 -5.57 -5.50
N LEU A 152 8.24 -6.02 -4.66
CA LEU A 152 8.45 -7.18 -3.79
C LEU A 152 8.77 -8.45 -4.59
N ILE A 153 7.98 -8.78 -5.62
CA ILE A 153 8.21 -9.96 -6.46
C ILE A 153 9.54 -9.83 -7.18
N ARG A 154 9.77 -8.72 -7.87
CA ARG A 154 11.00 -8.48 -8.62
C ARG A 154 12.22 -8.67 -7.73
N ASP A 155 12.24 -8.02 -6.57
CA ASP A 155 13.41 -8.02 -5.70
C ASP A 155 13.61 -9.37 -5.01
N ILE A 156 12.54 -10.11 -4.69
CA ILE A 156 12.64 -11.50 -4.20
C ILE A 156 13.26 -12.42 -5.27
N ILE A 157 12.79 -12.33 -6.51
CA ILE A 157 13.36 -13.11 -7.62
C ILE A 157 14.84 -12.79 -7.78
N ARG A 158 15.20 -11.49 -7.77
CA ARG A 158 16.60 -11.04 -7.81
C ARG A 158 17.46 -11.72 -6.75
N VAL A 159 17.04 -11.63 -5.48
CA VAL A 159 17.79 -12.20 -4.35
C VAL A 159 17.92 -13.71 -4.49
N LYS A 160 16.84 -14.41 -4.86
CA LYS A 160 16.88 -15.87 -5.02
C LYS A 160 17.85 -16.31 -6.12
N LEU A 161 17.88 -15.61 -7.25
CA LEU A 161 18.80 -15.89 -8.35
C LEU A 161 20.25 -15.48 -8.03
N ASN A 162 20.46 -14.38 -7.31
CA ASN A 162 21.80 -13.96 -6.90
C ASN A 162 22.42 -14.89 -5.84
N THR A 163 21.61 -15.45 -4.95
CA THR A 163 22.09 -16.30 -3.85
C THR A 163 22.23 -17.77 -4.24
N ASN A 164 21.51 -18.25 -5.28
CA ASN A 164 21.56 -19.64 -5.73
C ASN A 164 21.92 -19.71 -7.22
N LYS A 165 23.18 -20.06 -7.50
CA LYS A 165 23.75 -20.10 -8.85
C LYS A 165 23.09 -21.18 -9.71
N GLU A 166 22.85 -22.36 -9.15
CA GLU A 166 22.24 -23.49 -9.85
C GLU A 166 20.81 -23.13 -10.29
N LEU A 167 20.05 -22.49 -9.39
CA LEU A 167 18.72 -21.98 -9.71
C LEU A 167 18.78 -20.92 -10.81
N ALA A 168 19.74 -19.99 -10.75
CA ALA A 168 19.87 -18.93 -11.75
C ALA A 168 20.23 -19.45 -13.14
N VAL A 169 21.15 -20.41 -13.23
CA VAL A 169 21.48 -21.08 -14.50
C VAL A 169 20.24 -21.78 -15.05
N ALA A 170 19.55 -22.58 -14.23
CA ALA A 170 18.33 -23.26 -14.65
C ALA A 170 17.23 -22.27 -15.07
N PHE A 171 17.10 -21.14 -14.38
CA PHE A 171 16.15 -20.08 -14.71
C PHE A 171 16.45 -19.44 -16.07
N LEU A 172 17.72 -19.23 -16.43
CA LEU A 172 18.10 -18.62 -17.72
C LEU A 172 18.13 -19.62 -18.88
N ASP A 173 18.26 -20.91 -18.58
CA ASP A 173 18.28 -22.00 -19.56
C ASP A 173 16.90 -22.61 -19.81
N SER A 174 15.93 -22.43 -18.91
CA SER A 174 14.60 -23.03 -19.01
C SER A 174 13.79 -22.51 -20.19
N SER A 175 13.12 -23.42 -20.89
CA SER A 175 12.16 -23.08 -21.95
C SER A 175 10.93 -22.35 -21.43
N GLU A 176 10.59 -22.51 -20.14
CA GLU A 176 9.44 -21.88 -19.49
C GLU A 176 9.64 -20.37 -19.27
N THR A 177 10.86 -19.97 -18.90
CA THR A 177 11.27 -18.60 -18.60
C THR A 177 11.81 -17.88 -19.84
N ALA A 178 12.28 -18.61 -20.85
CA ALA A 178 12.80 -18.08 -22.11
C ALA A 178 11.89 -17.08 -22.85
N PRO A 179 10.55 -17.06 -22.75
CA PRO A 179 9.76 -15.98 -23.35
C PRO A 179 10.08 -14.59 -22.77
N TYR A 180 10.64 -14.52 -21.56
CA TYR A 180 10.91 -13.27 -20.84
C TYR A 180 12.40 -13.06 -20.53
N TRP A 181 13.16 -14.13 -20.28
CA TRP A 181 14.55 -14.09 -19.82
C TRP A 181 15.44 -15.04 -20.63
N GLN A 182 15.82 -14.65 -21.85
CA GLN A 182 16.68 -15.50 -22.69
C GLN A 182 18.15 -15.24 -22.41
N LYS A 183 18.92 -16.28 -22.13
CA LYS A 183 20.39 -16.17 -22.01
C LYS A 183 21.08 -15.49 -23.20
N LYS A 184 20.52 -15.62 -24.41
CA LYS A 184 21.06 -14.96 -25.63
C LYS A 184 20.96 -13.44 -25.57
N GLN A 185 20.18 -12.88 -24.65
CA GLN A 185 20.06 -11.45 -24.40
C GLN A 185 21.17 -10.91 -23.49
N ILE A 186 22.02 -11.76 -22.90
CA ILE A 186 23.21 -11.32 -22.16
C ILE A 186 24.20 -10.72 -23.16
N SER A 187 24.12 -9.40 -23.31
CA SER A 187 25.00 -8.62 -24.17
C SER A 187 26.35 -8.34 -23.51
N PHE A 188 27.34 -7.94 -24.32
CA PHE A 188 28.63 -7.47 -23.83
C PHE A 188 28.50 -6.25 -22.91
N GLU A 189 27.48 -5.41 -23.08
CA GLU A 189 27.25 -4.26 -22.20
C GLU A 189 26.87 -4.69 -20.79
N HIS A 190 26.08 -5.77 -20.64
CA HIS A 190 25.80 -6.35 -19.32
C HIS A 190 27.09 -6.88 -18.67
N LEU A 191 27.96 -7.55 -19.44
CA LEU A 191 29.25 -8.01 -18.90
C LEU A 191 30.09 -6.84 -18.42
N LYS A 192 30.13 -5.75 -19.20
CA LYS A 192 30.88 -4.55 -18.87
C LYS A 192 30.30 -3.80 -17.67
N SER A 193 28.98 -3.68 -17.52
CA SER A 193 28.34 -2.99 -16.40
C SER A 193 28.59 -3.66 -15.05
N HIS A 194 28.94 -4.95 -15.06
CA HIS A 194 29.28 -5.75 -13.88
C HIS A 194 30.77 -6.09 -13.82
N ASP A 195 31.65 -5.30 -14.46
CA ASP A 195 33.12 -5.50 -14.46
C ASP A 195 33.57 -6.93 -14.83
N PHE A 196 32.79 -7.60 -15.68
CA PHE A 196 32.94 -9.00 -16.08
C PHE A 196 32.85 -10.03 -14.94
N ASP A 197 32.42 -9.62 -13.75
CA ASP A 197 32.12 -10.51 -12.62
C ASP A 197 30.61 -10.65 -12.43
N LEU A 198 30.07 -11.78 -12.91
CA LEU A 198 28.65 -12.10 -12.77
C LEU A 198 28.35 -12.92 -11.50
N SER A 199 29.35 -13.13 -10.64
CA SER A 199 29.21 -13.94 -9.43
C SER A 199 28.22 -13.27 -8.48
N GLY A 200 27.04 -13.88 -8.31
CA GLY A 200 25.96 -13.32 -7.50
C GLY A 200 25.25 -12.12 -8.12
N ARG A 201 25.31 -11.96 -9.45
CA ARG A 201 24.64 -10.88 -10.22
C ARG A 201 23.65 -11.38 -11.25
N LEU A 202 23.44 -12.69 -11.36
CA LEU A 202 22.57 -13.27 -12.40
C LEU A 202 21.10 -12.85 -12.26
N GLY A 203 20.64 -12.60 -11.04
CA GLY A 203 19.33 -12.00 -10.78
C GLY A 203 19.23 -10.55 -11.21
N ASP A 204 20.29 -9.75 -11.01
CA ASP A 204 20.35 -8.37 -11.50
C ASP A 204 20.24 -8.35 -13.04
N ILE A 205 21.06 -9.16 -13.70
CA ILE A 205 21.08 -9.30 -15.17
C ILE A 205 19.74 -9.80 -15.71
N ALA A 206 19.10 -10.78 -15.06
CA ALA A 206 17.79 -11.25 -15.47
C ALA A 206 16.76 -10.09 -15.45
N LEU A 207 16.80 -9.25 -14.42
CA LEU A 207 15.88 -8.13 -14.31
C LEU A 207 16.17 -6.96 -15.25
N GLU A 208 17.41 -6.81 -15.69
CA GLU A 208 17.80 -5.87 -16.76
C GLU A 208 17.20 -6.30 -18.12
N MET A 209 17.10 -7.61 -18.39
CA MET A 209 16.42 -8.11 -19.60
C MET A 209 14.90 -7.92 -19.53
N ASN A 210 14.31 -8.26 -18.37
CA ASN A 210 12.89 -8.11 -18.12
C ASN A 210 12.65 -7.86 -16.64
N SER A 211 12.09 -6.69 -16.34
CA SER A 211 11.90 -6.20 -14.98
C SER A 211 10.83 -6.96 -14.18
N CYS A 212 10.25 -8.03 -14.72
CA CYS A 212 9.17 -8.80 -14.10
C CYS A 212 7.92 -7.95 -13.79
N SER A 213 7.61 -6.95 -14.63
CA SER A 213 6.58 -5.94 -14.36
C SER A 213 5.16 -6.30 -14.82
N ASN A 214 5.00 -7.38 -15.59
CA ASN A 214 3.69 -7.85 -16.05
C ASN A 214 3.29 -9.16 -15.36
N LEU A 215 1.99 -9.38 -15.22
CA LEU A 215 1.46 -10.54 -14.48
C LEU A 215 1.91 -11.89 -15.04
N SER A 216 2.10 -12.01 -16.36
CA SER A 216 2.55 -13.26 -16.97
C SER A 216 4.00 -13.57 -16.61
N ALA A 217 4.89 -12.59 -16.69
CA ALA A 217 6.27 -12.71 -16.23
C ALA A 217 6.33 -13.04 -14.72
N MET A 218 5.55 -12.33 -13.89
CA MET A 218 5.47 -12.60 -12.44
C MET A 218 5.06 -14.05 -12.16
N LYS A 219 4.03 -14.55 -12.85
CA LYS A 219 3.57 -15.94 -12.72
C LYS A 219 4.68 -16.92 -13.07
N THR A 220 5.33 -16.73 -14.21
CA THR A 220 6.43 -17.60 -14.68
C THR A 220 7.61 -17.57 -13.72
N ALA A 221 8.02 -16.39 -13.23
CA ALA A 221 9.14 -16.29 -12.30
C ALA A 221 8.82 -16.95 -10.95
N ILE A 222 7.63 -16.70 -10.41
CA ILE A 222 7.20 -17.26 -9.14
C ILE A 222 7.01 -18.78 -9.24
N SER A 223 6.39 -19.30 -10.30
CA SER A 223 6.29 -20.74 -10.49
C SER A 223 7.65 -21.42 -10.61
N PHE A 224 8.62 -20.78 -11.25
CA PHE A 224 9.94 -21.35 -11.40
C PHE A 224 10.69 -21.38 -10.04
N VAL A 225 10.64 -20.28 -9.29
CA VAL A 225 11.39 -20.15 -8.03
C VAL A 225 10.74 -20.92 -6.88
N PHE A 226 9.41 -20.88 -6.77
CA PHE A 226 8.67 -21.47 -5.65
C PHE A 226 7.91 -22.76 -6.02
N GLY A 227 7.72 -23.04 -7.31
CA GLY A 227 6.97 -24.19 -7.80
C GLY A 227 5.55 -23.84 -8.27
N ASN A 228 5.01 -24.68 -9.17
CA ASN A 228 3.64 -24.55 -9.71
C ASN A 228 2.54 -24.85 -8.68
N GLU A 229 2.86 -25.48 -7.56
CA GLU A 229 1.93 -25.75 -6.46
C GLU A 229 2.11 -24.79 -5.27
N SER A 230 2.99 -23.80 -5.41
CA SER A 230 3.21 -22.79 -4.37
C SER A 230 1.96 -21.95 -4.15
N LEU A 231 1.70 -21.60 -2.89
CA LEU A 231 0.58 -20.74 -2.51
C LEU A 231 0.73 -19.36 -3.15
N SER A 232 1.94 -18.82 -3.27
CA SER A 232 2.18 -17.54 -3.96
C SER A 232 1.81 -17.60 -5.44
N PHE A 233 2.22 -18.65 -6.16
CA PHE A 233 1.83 -18.84 -7.57
C PHE A 233 0.32 -19.01 -7.74
N LEU A 234 -0.31 -19.84 -6.89
CA LEU A 234 -1.76 -20.04 -6.91
C LEU A 234 -2.51 -18.73 -6.64
N SER A 235 -1.95 -17.84 -5.81
CA SER A 235 -2.49 -16.48 -5.59
C SER A 235 -2.43 -15.64 -6.85
N LEU A 236 -1.29 -15.63 -7.57
CA LEU A 236 -1.15 -14.87 -8.81
C LEU A 236 -2.10 -15.38 -9.90
N LYS A 237 -2.42 -16.68 -9.89
CA LYS A 237 -3.40 -17.28 -10.82
C LYS A 237 -4.86 -17.01 -10.44
N SER A 238 -5.13 -16.50 -9.24
CA SER A 238 -6.49 -16.22 -8.80
C SER A 238 -7.18 -15.16 -9.67
N GLY A 239 -8.50 -15.27 -9.79
CA GLY A 239 -9.31 -14.27 -10.48
C GLY A 239 -9.27 -12.92 -9.77
N GLU A 240 -9.11 -12.93 -8.46
CA GLU A 240 -9.00 -11.75 -7.61
C GLU A 240 -7.76 -10.93 -7.97
N PHE A 241 -6.60 -11.58 -8.06
CA PHE A 241 -5.36 -10.92 -8.41
C PHE A 241 -5.37 -10.43 -9.87
N TYR A 242 -6.02 -11.18 -10.77
CA TYR A 242 -6.24 -10.76 -12.14
C TYR A 242 -7.08 -9.48 -12.24
N LYS A 243 -8.14 -9.35 -11.43
CA LYS A 243 -8.95 -8.12 -11.34
C LYS A 243 -8.10 -6.93 -10.89
N LEU A 244 -7.27 -7.09 -9.87
CA LEU A 244 -6.32 -6.06 -9.43
C LEU A 244 -5.37 -5.62 -10.57
N TYR A 245 -4.75 -6.59 -11.24
CA TYR A 245 -3.87 -6.32 -12.38
C TYR A 245 -4.55 -5.51 -13.48
N LYS A 246 -5.77 -5.90 -13.88
CA LYS A 246 -6.53 -5.21 -14.92
C LYS A 246 -6.97 -3.82 -14.48
N LEU A 247 -7.42 -3.67 -13.24
CA LEU A 247 -7.81 -2.38 -12.68
C LEU A 247 -6.60 -1.42 -12.67
N ARG A 248 -5.43 -1.88 -12.22
CA ARG A 248 -4.20 -1.08 -12.29
C ARG A 248 -3.86 -0.69 -13.72
N ASN A 249 -3.97 -1.59 -14.68
CA ASN A 249 -3.63 -1.29 -16.07
C ASN A 249 -4.53 -0.23 -16.70
N VAL A 250 -5.85 -0.31 -16.47
CA VAL A 250 -6.76 0.71 -17.00
C VAL A 250 -6.52 2.06 -16.32
N ILE A 251 -6.20 2.08 -15.02
CA ILE A 251 -5.82 3.30 -14.29
C ILE A 251 -4.53 3.90 -14.87
N ALA A 252 -3.47 3.11 -14.98
CA ALA A 252 -2.14 3.60 -15.38
C ALA A 252 -2.06 4.01 -16.85
N HIS A 253 -2.71 3.28 -17.77
CA HIS A 253 -2.55 3.49 -19.21
C HIS A 253 -3.68 4.28 -19.85
N ARG A 254 -4.85 4.36 -19.20
CA ARG A 254 -6.03 5.08 -19.71
C ARG A 254 -6.61 6.07 -18.72
N ASN A 255 -5.86 6.43 -17.68
CA ASN A 255 -6.32 7.31 -16.60
C ASN A 255 -7.63 6.82 -15.94
N GLY A 256 -7.86 5.51 -15.97
CA GLY A 256 -9.06 4.86 -15.44
C GLY A 256 -10.25 4.84 -16.41
N ILE A 257 -10.11 5.26 -17.66
CA ILE A 257 -11.20 5.22 -18.65
C ILE A 257 -11.41 3.77 -19.13
N VAL A 258 -12.62 3.25 -18.92
CA VAL A 258 -13.04 1.90 -19.31
C VAL A 258 -13.01 1.76 -20.83
N ASP A 259 -12.33 0.72 -21.30
CA ASP A 259 -12.28 0.31 -22.70
C ASP A 259 -12.94 -1.06 -22.91
N GLU A 260 -13.11 -1.45 -24.18
CA GLU A 260 -13.67 -2.75 -24.56
C GLU A 260 -12.87 -3.91 -23.96
N LYS A 261 -11.54 -3.78 -23.90
CA LYS A 261 -10.66 -4.82 -23.38
C LYS A 261 -10.87 -5.03 -21.88
N TYR A 262 -10.86 -3.97 -21.09
CA TYR A 262 -11.10 -4.04 -19.66
C TYR A 262 -12.50 -4.58 -19.35
N LYS A 263 -13.54 -4.08 -20.02
CA LYS A 263 -14.93 -4.50 -19.81
C LYS A 263 -15.19 -5.95 -20.20
N SER A 264 -14.47 -6.49 -21.18
CA SER A 264 -14.57 -7.89 -21.58
C SER A 264 -13.75 -8.84 -20.69
N GLU A 265 -12.67 -8.36 -20.07
CA GLU A 265 -11.79 -9.16 -19.21
C GLU A 265 -12.20 -9.13 -17.72
N VAL A 266 -12.91 -8.09 -17.28
CA VAL A 266 -13.35 -7.91 -15.90
C VAL A 266 -14.81 -7.46 -15.88
N ALA A 267 -15.62 -8.12 -15.06
CA ALA A 267 -16.97 -7.67 -14.79
C ALA A 267 -16.93 -6.31 -14.06
N CYS A 268 -17.19 -5.23 -14.80
CA CYS A 268 -17.36 -3.87 -14.28
C CYS A 268 -18.76 -3.34 -14.60
N VAL A 269 -19.25 -2.43 -13.77
CA VAL A 269 -20.60 -1.84 -13.90
C VAL A 269 -20.58 -0.69 -14.90
N GLU A 270 -19.46 0.02 -14.97
CA GLU A 270 -19.25 1.21 -15.79
C GLU A 270 -19.28 0.91 -17.29
N ASP A 271 -19.77 1.88 -18.06
CA ASP A 271 -19.78 1.84 -19.52
C ASP A 271 -18.45 2.23 -20.15
N ILE A 272 -18.24 1.80 -21.39
CA ILE A 272 -17.05 2.18 -22.17
C ILE A 272 -17.02 3.71 -22.28
N GLY A 273 -15.85 4.31 -22.02
CA GLY A 273 -15.66 5.76 -21.97
C GLY A 273 -15.91 6.38 -20.60
N GLN A 274 -16.52 5.67 -19.65
CA GLN A 274 -16.64 6.14 -18.27
C GLN A 274 -15.35 5.86 -17.49
N THR A 275 -15.14 6.60 -16.40
CA THR A 275 -14.02 6.37 -15.49
C THR A 275 -14.39 5.29 -14.47
N VAL A 276 -13.50 4.33 -14.22
CA VAL A 276 -13.67 3.33 -13.17
C VAL A 276 -13.91 3.99 -11.81
N ASN A 277 -14.95 3.53 -11.12
CA ASN A 277 -15.29 4.00 -9.79
C ASN A 277 -14.66 3.08 -8.74
N VAL A 278 -13.53 3.50 -8.18
CA VAL A 278 -12.89 2.78 -7.08
C VAL A 278 -13.58 3.16 -5.78
N THR A 279 -14.38 2.26 -5.22
CA THR A 279 -15.02 2.43 -3.91
C THR A 279 -14.10 1.98 -2.77
N PRO A 280 -14.37 2.37 -1.51
CA PRO A 280 -13.68 1.84 -0.33
C PRO A 280 -13.64 0.30 -0.27
N GLU A 281 -14.69 -0.38 -0.71
CA GLU A 281 -14.76 -1.84 -0.75
C GLU A 281 -13.83 -2.43 -1.81
N LEU A 282 -13.81 -1.85 -3.02
CA LEU A 282 -12.92 -2.29 -4.08
C LEU A 282 -11.45 -2.02 -3.71
N PHE A 283 -11.16 -0.87 -3.12
CA PHE A 283 -9.85 -0.59 -2.55
C PHE A 283 -9.44 -1.63 -1.50
N SER A 284 -10.33 -1.91 -0.54
CA SER A 284 -10.07 -2.88 0.53
C SER A 284 -9.83 -4.30 -0.01
N PHE A 285 -10.58 -4.67 -1.05
CA PHE A 285 -10.38 -5.92 -1.77
C PHE A 285 -8.99 -5.99 -2.39
N CYS A 286 -8.59 -4.97 -3.16
CA CYS A 286 -7.28 -4.91 -3.80
C CYS A 286 -6.12 -4.94 -2.79
N PHE A 287 -6.26 -4.16 -1.71
CA PHE A 287 -5.29 -4.12 -0.61
C PHE A 287 -5.13 -5.50 0.02
N LYS A 288 -6.24 -6.17 0.31
CA LYS A 288 -6.25 -7.51 0.91
C LYS A 288 -5.59 -8.53 -0.03
N SER A 289 -5.93 -8.54 -1.32
CA SER A 289 -5.30 -9.44 -2.30
C SER A 289 -3.77 -9.25 -2.36
N ALA A 290 -3.29 -8.01 -2.30
CA ALA A 290 -1.87 -7.70 -2.25
C ALA A 290 -1.19 -8.21 -0.97
N LYS A 291 -1.79 -7.91 0.18
CA LYS A 291 -1.30 -8.37 1.49
C LYS A 291 -1.26 -9.89 1.56
N GLU A 292 -2.31 -10.58 1.11
CA GLU A 292 -2.39 -12.04 1.13
C GLU A 292 -1.31 -12.71 0.27
N LEU A 293 -1.03 -12.17 -0.91
CA LEU A 293 0.09 -12.64 -1.73
C LEU A 293 1.42 -12.50 -0.97
N ALA A 294 1.68 -11.32 -0.40
CA ALA A 294 2.92 -11.09 0.34
C ALA A 294 3.03 -12.01 1.58
N MET A 295 1.94 -12.26 2.30
CA MET A 295 1.93 -13.22 3.41
C MET A 295 2.26 -14.65 2.97
N ARG A 296 1.75 -15.09 1.82
CA ARG A 296 2.05 -16.43 1.28
C ARG A 296 3.52 -16.54 0.88
N MET A 297 4.06 -15.51 0.22
CA MET A 297 5.49 -15.45 -0.11
C MET A 297 6.37 -15.44 1.16
N LEU A 298 5.98 -14.68 2.18
CA LEU A 298 6.65 -14.64 3.48
C LEU A 298 6.72 -16.04 4.10
N GLN A 299 5.58 -16.75 4.15
CA GLN A 299 5.51 -18.11 4.69
C GLN A 299 6.40 -19.10 3.92
N GLU A 300 6.38 -19.07 2.59
CA GLU A 300 7.18 -19.96 1.75
C GLU A 300 8.68 -19.72 1.94
N ILE A 301 9.08 -18.45 2.02
CA ILE A 301 10.48 -18.06 2.25
C ILE A 301 10.94 -18.49 3.63
N SER A 302 10.13 -18.27 4.67
CA SER A 302 10.47 -18.63 6.05
C SER A 302 10.53 -20.14 6.27
N ASN A 303 9.75 -20.92 5.51
CA ASN A 303 9.77 -22.37 5.54
C ASN A 303 10.90 -22.98 4.67
N ASN A 304 11.79 -22.18 4.08
CA ASN A 304 12.80 -22.62 3.11
C ASN A 304 12.22 -23.48 1.97
N SER A 305 10.98 -23.23 1.57
CA SER A 305 10.31 -23.95 0.49
C SER A 305 10.87 -23.51 -0.87
N ILE A 306 12.05 -24.00 -1.21
CA ILE A 306 12.66 -23.83 -2.55
C ILE A 306 12.44 -25.14 -3.30
N HIS A 307 11.85 -25.07 -4.49
CA HIS A 307 11.65 -26.27 -5.30
C HIS A 307 13.00 -26.79 -5.83
N PRO A 308 13.37 -28.06 -5.60
CA PRO A 308 14.64 -28.61 -6.11
C PRO A 308 14.65 -28.96 -7.61
N ASN A 309 13.60 -28.64 -8.38
CA ASN A 309 13.40 -29.23 -9.71
C ASN A 309 14.10 -28.48 -10.86
N ALA A 310 15.31 -27.97 -10.62
CA ALA A 310 16.21 -27.59 -11.70
C ALA A 310 16.92 -28.80 -12.36
N ASN A 311 16.72 -30.02 -11.84
CA ASN A 311 17.42 -31.24 -12.31
C ASN A 311 16.56 -32.21 -13.15
N ALA A 312 15.44 -31.77 -13.74
CA ALA A 312 14.59 -32.66 -14.55
C ALA A 312 14.33 -32.07 -15.95
N SER A 313 15.36 -32.02 -16.80
CA SER A 313 15.25 -32.16 -18.27
C SER A 313 16.64 -32.03 -18.91
N ALA A 314 17.44 -33.08 -18.80
CA ALA A 314 18.53 -33.37 -19.72
C ALA A 314 18.58 -34.89 -19.91
N ASP A 315 17.61 -35.40 -20.67
CA ASP A 315 17.81 -36.57 -21.52
C ASP A 315 18.29 -36.08 -22.90
#